data_AF-A0A960LIS8-F1
#
_entry.id   AF-A0A960LIS8-F1
#
_cell.length_a   1.000
_cell.length_b   1.000
_cell.length_c   1.000
_cell.angle_alpha   90.00
_cell.angle_beta   90.00
_cell.angle_gamma   90.00
#
_symmetry.space_group_name_H-M   'P 1'
#
loop_
_entity.id
_entity.type
_entity.pdbx_description
1 polymer ?
#
loop_
_entity_poly.entity_id
_entity_poly.type
_entity_poly.pdbx_seq_one_letter_code
_entity_poly.pdbx_strand_id
1 'polypeptide(L)'
;MKTDQTFLRAEDIAELKDRHSMVRLLQERGIEVKHSGANFSAICPFHEEKTPSLTIFPDNHGFCFGCETHVDVIDLVQKLDGVNFREACVKLGARISTDIPHCHPNTRLTKANNHHQVSTLRRRAKAAKKAILSEFAWDTADIWETSPTRIDHGVEGREPHLFLATLFDRCDVVWIGDVHDSSRPGAESHFRTIEEWLVADRLGGPRTCPAIFRPNERCRRNDRTLTTPYIVIEADDAIGRTPETEEEKDLNRAANAALIRWCREGLGMQLAAIIDTGHKSLHGWFKRPSKKCIDELTEIAPVLGIDRLVSKPAQPVRLPGFLHEKSQRTSHLLWLADSLHD
;
A
#
# COMPACT_ATOMS: atom_id res chain seq x y z
N MET A 1 6.86 -23.44 -36.76
CA MET A 1 6.74 -24.02 -35.41
C MET A 1 6.66 -22.88 -34.41
N LYS A 2 5.56 -22.75 -33.67
CA LYS A 2 5.39 -21.72 -32.64
C LYS A 2 6.26 -22.11 -31.44
N THR A 3 7.16 -21.22 -31.03
CA THR A 3 7.96 -21.36 -29.81
C THR A 3 7.02 -21.21 -28.61
N ASP A 4 6.89 -22.29 -27.84
CA ASP A 4 6.08 -22.35 -26.62
C ASP A 4 6.81 -21.57 -25.50
N GLN A 5 6.52 -20.27 -25.37
CA GLN A 5 7.02 -19.46 -24.25
C GLN A 5 6.26 -19.84 -22.99
N THR A 6 6.86 -20.69 -22.16
CA THR A 6 6.26 -21.15 -20.90
C THR A 6 6.26 -20.01 -19.87
N PHE A 7 5.09 -19.38 -19.66
CA PHE A 7 4.86 -18.44 -18.55
C PHE A 7 4.54 -19.22 -17.27
N LEU A 8 5.13 -18.82 -16.14
CA LEU A 8 4.75 -19.29 -14.80
C LEU A 8 3.29 -18.93 -14.52
N ARG A 9 2.41 -19.91 -14.37
CA ARG A 9 1.01 -19.69 -13.99
C ARG A 9 0.88 -19.65 -12.47
N ALA A 10 -0.20 -19.04 -11.97
CA ALA A 10 -0.48 -18.99 -10.53
C ALA A 10 -0.62 -20.39 -9.90
N GLU A 11 -1.17 -21.34 -10.66
CA GLU A 11 -1.26 -22.76 -10.30
C GLU A 11 0.13 -23.40 -10.10
N ASP A 12 1.10 -23.06 -10.95
CA ASP A 12 2.48 -23.54 -10.84
C ASP A 12 3.18 -22.99 -9.58
N ILE A 13 2.87 -21.75 -9.18
CA ILE A 13 3.44 -21.11 -7.98
C ILE A 13 2.88 -21.72 -6.69
N ALA A 14 1.57 -21.97 -6.65
CA ALA A 14 0.94 -22.63 -5.51
C ALA A 14 1.48 -24.06 -5.34
N GLU A 15 1.60 -24.81 -6.42
CA GLU A 15 2.17 -26.17 -6.41
C GLU A 15 3.66 -26.15 -5.98
N LEU A 16 4.44 -25.16 -6.42
CA LEU A 16 5.83 -25.00 -5.96
C LEU A 16 5.90 -24.76 -4.44
N LYS A 17 4.98 -23.97 -3.87
CA LYS A 17 4.96 -23.72 -2.42
C LYS A 17 4.52 -24.94 -1.62
N ASP A 18 3.63 -25.76 -2.17
CA ASP A 18 3.09 -26.95 -1.50
C ASP A 18 4.09 -28.11 -1.50
N ARG A 19 4.86 -28.30 -2.58
CA ARG A 19 5.83 -29.41 -2.71
C ARG A 19 7.10 -29.28 -1.86
N HIS A 20 7.39 -28.09 -1.35
CA HIS A 20 8.65 -27.79 -0.66
C HIS A 20 8.41 -27.39 0.79
N SER A 21 9.06 -28.07 1.74
CA SER A 21 8.93 -27.73 3.17
C SER A 21 9.93 -26.65 3.59
N MET A 22 9.43 -25.58 4.21
CA MET A 22 10.26 -24.51 4.79
C MET A 22 11.25 -25.06 5.82
N VAL A 23 10.81 -26.01 6.66
CA VAL A 23 11.66 -26.68 7.66
C VAL A 23 12.83 -27.39 6.98
N ARG A 24 12.56 -28.16 5.91
CA ARG A 24 13.62 -28.86 5.17
C ARG A 24 14.59 -27.89 4.51
N LEU A 25 14.10 -26.84 3.86
CA LEU A 25 14.95 -25.84 3.22
C LEU A 25 15.87 -25.13 4.20
N LEU A 26 15.40 -24.84 5.42
CA LEU A 26 16.23 -24.28 6.50
C LEU A 26 17.30 -25.27 6.97
N GLN A 27 16.92 -26.53 7.20
CA GLN A 27 17.84 -27.59 7.60
C GLN A 27 18.92 -27.85 6.56
N GLU A 28 18.58 -27.83 5.26
CA GLU A 28 19.54 -27.94 4.14
C GLU A 28 20.58 -26.81 4.14
N ARG A 29 20.24 -25.64 4.70
CA ARG A 29 21.18 -24.51 4.87
C ARG A 29 21.88 -24.52 6.24
N GLY A 30 21.79 -25.62 6.98
CA GLY A 30 22.46 -25.79 8.28
C GLY A 30 21.81 -25.00 9.42
N ILE A 31 20.56 -24.55 9.26
CA ILE A 31 19.82 -23.86 10.32
C ILE A 31 19.08 -24.89 11.15
N GLU A 32 19.39 -24.94 12.44
CA GLU A 32 18.72 -25.83 13.38
C GLU A 32 17.26 -25.38 13.58
N VAL A 33 16.33 -26.31 13.38
CA VAL A 33 14.89 -26.10 13.56
C VAL A 33 14.41 -26.98 14.71
N LYS A 34 13.76 -26.36 15.71
CA LYS A 34 13.22 -27.02 16.90
C LYS A 34 11.70 -27.06 16.85
N HIS A 35 11.10 -28.13 17.36
CA HIS A 35 9.65 -28.26 17.43
C HIS A 35 9.08 -27.47 18.62
N SER A 36 8.00 -26.73 18.41
CA SER A 36 7.35 -25.89 19.42
C SER A 36 5.82 -25.97 19.27
N GLY A 37 5.22 -26.98 19.91
CA GLY A 37 3.77 -27.22 19.83
C GLY A 37 3.34 -27.62 18.42
N ALA A 38 2.43 -26.85 17.81
CA ALA A 38 2.03 -27.06 16.41
C ALA A 38 3.00 -26.40 15.40
N ASN A 39 3.94 -25.60 15.88
CA ASN A 39 4.85 -24.80 15.06
C ASN A 39 6.29 -25.30 15.18
N PHE A 40 7.17 -24.72 14.38
CA PHE A 40 8.61 -24.89 14.52
C PHE A 40 9.28 -23.55 14.82
N SER A 41 10.44 -23.58 15.45
CA SER A 41 11.22 -22.40 15.80
C SER A 41 12.66 -22.55 15.36
N ALA A 42 13.24 -21.49 14.80
CA ALA A 42 14.60 -21.44 14.31
C ALA A 42 15.26 -20.09 14.63
N ILE A 43 16.58 -20.05 14.63
CA ILE A 43 17.32 -18.78 14.58
C ILE A 43 17.06 -18.17 13.20
N CYS A 44 16.65 -16.91 13.19
CA CYS A 44 16.33 -16.20 11.96
C CYS A 44 17.61 -15.97 11.15
N PRO A 45 17.68 -16.43 9.88
CA PRO A 45 18.85 -16.21 9.03
C PRO A 45 18.92 -14.79 8.44
N PHE A 46 17.93 -13.95 8.74
CA PHE A 46 17.79 -12.62 8.13
C PHE A 46 18.28 -11.48 9.01
N HIS A 47 18.57 -11.74 10.28
CA HIS A 47 19.16 -10.77 11.21
C HIS A 47 20.03 -11.50 12.24
N GLU A 48 20.94 -10.77 12.88
CA GLU A 48 21.87 -11.35 13.84
C GLU A 48 21.20 -11.48 15.21
N GLU A 49 20.98 -12.72 15.64
CA GLU A 49 20.43 -13.05 16.96
C GLU A 49 21.02 -14.35 17.49
N LYS A 50 20.97 -14.55 18.82
CA LYS A 50 21.43 -15.77 19.48
C LYS A 50 20.29 -16.69 19.93
N THR A 51 19.08 -16.16 19.97
CA THR A 51 17.87 -16.86 20.42
C THR A 51 16.95 -17.11 19.24
N PRO A 52 16.30 -18.27 19.13
CA PRO A 52 15.33 -18.51 18.05
C PRO A 52 14.16 -17.52 18.09
N SER A 53 14.00 -16.68 17.07
CA SER A 53 12.82 -15.82 16.93
C SER A 53 12.02 -16.04 15.64
N LEU A 54 12.48 -16.92 14.74
CA LEU A 54 11.72 -17.32 13.56
C LEU A 54 10.77 -18.47 13.92
N THR A 55 9.47 -18.22 13.85
CA THR A 55 8.42 -19.24 13.97
C THR A 55 7.92 -19.65 12.59
N ILE A 56 7.87 -20.95 12.35
CA ILE A 56 7.40 -21.58 11.10
C ILE A 56 6.07 -22.27 11.41
N PHE A 57 5.04 -21.95 10.63
CA PHE A 57 3.69 -22.45 10.83
C PHE A 57 3.39 -23.67 9.94
N PRO A 58 2.36 -24.49 10.27
CA PRO A 58 2.01 -25.70 9.52
C PRO A 58 1.69 -25.49 8.03
N ASP A 59 1.17 -24.32 7.68
CA ASP A 59 0.86 -23.88 6.32
C ASP A 59 2.07 -23.25 5.61
N ASN A 60 3.27 -23.53 6.12
CA ASN A 60 4.54 -23.34 5.41
C ASN A 60 4.93 -21.87 5.18
N HIS A 61 4.40 -20.96 6.01
CA HIS A 61 4.89 -19.59 6.15
C HIS A 61 5.71 -19.44 7.43
N GLY A 62 6.55 -18.41 7.46
CA GLY A 62 7.39 -18.06 8.60
C GLY A 62 7.22 -16.61 9.02
N PHE A 63 7.30 -16.36 10.32
CA PHE A 63 7.35 -15.03 10.91
C PHE A 63 8.45 -14.93 11.95
N CYS A 64 9.29 -13.91 11.84
CA CYS A 64 10.33 -13.62 12.82
C CYS A 64 9.90 -12.50 13.77
N PHE A 65 9.87 -12.78 15.07
CA PHE A 65 9.52 -11.80 16.09
C PHE A 65 10.63 -10.78 16.38
N GLY A 66 11.89 -11.08 16.03
CA GLY A 66 13.02 -10.17 16.22
C GLY A 66 13.14 -9.09 15.14
N CYS A 67 12.94 -9.45 13.87
CA CYS A 67 13.05 -8.52 12.73
C CYS A 67 11.74 -8.31 11.96
N GLU A 68 10.61 -8.77 12.50
CA GLU A 68 9.25 -8.66 11.93
C GLU A 68 9.14 -9.19 10.48
N THR A 69 10.06 -10.07 10.07
CA THR A 69 10.10 -10.58 8.70
C THR A 69 9.09 -11.70 8.51
N HIS A 70 8.20 -11.53 7.55
CA HIS A 70 7.35 -12.58 6.99
C HIS A 70 8.02 -13.20 5.76
N VAL A 71 7.96 -14.52 5.63
CA VAL A 71 8.46 -15.26 4.45
C VAL A 71 7.56 -16.44 4.13
N ASP A 72 7.43 -16.74 2.84
CA ASP A 72 7.08 -18.09 2.36
C ASP A 72 8.32 -18.85 1.86
N VAL A 73 8.11 -20.06 1.33
CA VAL A 73 9.16 -20.95 0.79
C VAL A 73 9.97 -20.27 -0.33
N ILE A 74 9.33 -19.52 -1.21
CA ILE A 74 10.00 -18.84 -2.32
C ILE A 74 10.77 -17.64 -1.79
N ASP A 75 10.16 -16.84 -0.91
CA ASP A 75 10.82 -15.71 -0.24
C ASP A 75 12.07 -16.17 0.52
N LEU A 76 11.98 -17.33 1.20
CA LEU A 76 13.10 -17.94 1.91
C LEU A 76 14.26 -18.21 0.96
N VAL A 77 14.02 -18.84 -0.19
CA VAL A 77 15.06 -19.12 -1.20
C VAL A 77 15.61 -17.83 -1.79
N GLN A 78 14.77 -16.85 -2.13
CA GLN A 78 15.22 -15.55 -2.63
C GLN A 78 16.16 -14.86 -1.65
N LYS A 79 15.80 -14.83 -0.36
CA LYS A 79 16.54 -14.11 0.68
C LYS A 79 17.80 -14.83 1.15
N LEU A 80 17.79 -16.17 1.18
CA LEU A 80 18.96 -16.98 1.55
C LEU A 80 19.97 -17.03 0.41
N ASP A 81 19.52 -17.23 -0.82
CA ASP A 81 20.41 -17.43 -1.97
C ASP A 81 20.73 -16.12 -2.72
N GLY A 82 20.05 -15.01 -2.37
CA GLY A 82 20.27 -13.71 -3.00
C GLY A 82 19.83 -13.66 -4.46
N VAL A 83 18.78 -14.41 -4.81
CA VAL A 83 18.28 -14.58 -6.18
C VAL A 83 16.94 -13.88 -6.39
N ASN A 84 16.62 -13.56 -7.64
CA ASN A 84 15.30 -13.00 -7.97
C ASN A 84 14.20 -14.08 -7.92
N PHE A 85 12.93 -13.65 -8.02
CA PHE A 85 11.78 -14.55 -7.92
C PHE A 85 11.81 -15.69 -8.95
N ARG A 86 12.14 -15.39 -10.21
CA ARG A 86 12.18 -16.42 -11.27
C ARG A 86 13.30 -17.43 -11.01
N GLU A 87 14.47 -16.97 -10.60
CA GLU A 87 15.60 -17.83 -10.23
C GLU A 87 15.26 -18.71 -9.02
N ALA A 88 14.60 -18.16 -8.00
CA ALA A 88 14.12 -18.96 -6.86
C ALA A 88 13.11 -20.03 -7.30
N CYS A 89 12.16 -19.69 -8.17
CA CYS A 89 11.23 -20.67 -8.73
C CYS A 89 11.95 -21.78 -9.50
N VAL A 90 12.97 -21.44 -10.31
CA VAL A 90 13.79 -22.45 -11.02
C VAL A 90 14.56 -23.34 -10.04
N LYS A 91 15.15 -22.77 -8.99
CA LYS A 91 15.81 -23.54 -7.93
C LYS A 91 14.85 -24.48 -7.19
N LEU A 92 13.58 -24.07 -7.07
CA LEU A 92 12.49 -24.90 -6.55
C LEU A 92 11.90 -25.87 -7.60
N GLY A 93 12.51 -25.99 -8.78
CA GLY A 93 12.14 -26.98 -9.79
C GLY A 93 11.11 -26.52 -10.81
N ALA A 94 10.87 -25.21 -10.96
CA ALA A 94 10.03 -24.67 -12.02
C ALA A 94 10.68 -24.88 -13.41
N ARG A 95 9.90 -25.36 -14.38
CA ARG A 95 10.34 -25.51 -15.78
C ARG A 95 10.12 -24.19 -16.52
N ILE A 96 11.19 -23.41 -16.70
CA ILE A 96 11.14 -22.09 -17.34
C ILE A 96 12.32 -21.98 -18.31
N SER A 97 12.13 -21.46 -19.52
CA SER A 97 13.24 -21.18 -20.45
C SER A 97 14.10 -20.01 -19.95
N THR A 98 15.39 -20.25 -19.73
CA THR A 98 16.36 -19.28 -19.20
C THR A 98 17.25 -18.70 -20.30
N ASP A 99 16.67 -18.13 -21.35
CA ASP A 99 17.44 -17.50 -22.44
C ASP A 99 17.07 -16.01 -22.59
N ILE A 100 17.60 -15.17 -21.70
CA ILE A 100 17.77 -13.72 -21.91
C ILE A 100 19.06 -13.29 -21.16
N PRO A 101 19.95 -12.45 -21.73
CA PRO A 101 21.25 -12.13 -21.14
C PRO A 101 21.16 -11.55 -19.73
N HIS A 102 21.94 -12.15 -18.83
CA HIS A 102 22.17 -11.64 -17.47
C HIS A 102 22.79 -10.24 -17.52
N CYS A 103 22.01 -9.23 -17.14
CA CYS A 103 22.60 -8.04 -16.52
C CYS A 103 22.83 -8.40 -15.06
N HIS A 104 24.05 -8.81 -14.72
CA HIS A 104 24.47 -8.99 -13.33
C HIS A 104 24.67 -7.61 -12.68
N PRO A 105 23.83 -7.15 -11.74
CA PRO A 105 24.35 -6.25 -10.72
C PRO A 105 25.19 -7.12 -9.78
N ASN A 106 26.48 -6.86 -9.76
CA ASN A 106 27.43 -7.45 -8.82
C ASN A 106 27.10 -6.94 -7.40
N THR A 107 26.09 -7.50 -6.75
CA THR A 107 25.65 -7.07 -5.41
C THR A 107 26.18 -8.01 -4.34
N ARG A 108 27.52 -8.03 -4.21
CA ARG A 108 28.19 -8.25 -2.91
C ARG A 108 28.37 -6.93 -2.14
N LEU A 109 27.57 -5.91 -2.45
CA LEU A 109 27.44 -4.68 -1.65
C LEU A 109 26.38 -4.89 -0.55
N THR A 110 26.82 -5.61 0.49
CA THR A 110 26.46 -5.54 1.92
C THR A 110 25.02 -5.09 2.31
N LYS A 111 24.24 -6.03 2.88
CA LYS A 111 23.03 -5.76 3.70
C LYS A 111 23.25 -4.68 4.78
N ALA A 112 24.49 -4.52 5.26
CA ALA A 112 24.90 -3.49 6.20
C ALA A 112 24.83 -2.04 5.62
N ASN A 113 25.13 -1.85 4.33
CA ASN A 113 25.04 -0.53 3.70
C ASN A 113 23.58 -0.08 3.56
N ASN A 114 22.69 -0.99 3.18
CA ASN A 114 21.27 -0.69 3.04
C ASN A 114 20.64 -0.33 4.39
N HIS A 115 20.96 -1.06 5.46
CA HIS A 115 20.49 -0.73 6.81
C HIS A 115 21.05 0.63 7.31
N HIS A 116 22.32 0.95 7.01
CA HIS A 116 22.89 2.25 7.36
C HIS A 116 22.28 3.42 6.56
N GLN A 117 21.98 3.20 5.27
CA GLN A 117 21.31 4.19 4.43
C GLN A 117 19.87 4.44 4.90
N VAL A 118 19.11 3.38 5.18
CA VAL A 118 17.73 3.49 5.71
C VAL A 118 17.71 4.16 7.09
N SER A 119 18.61 3.80 8.00
CA SER A 119 18.68 4.44 9.33
C SER A 119 19.07 5.91 9.24
N THR A 120 19.97 6.26 8.32
CA THR A 120 20.34 7.65 8.04
C THR A 120 19.16 8.43 7.45
N LEU A 121 18.43 7.83 6.51
CA LEU A 121 17.25 8.44 5.89
C LEU A 121 16.16 8.71 6.92
N ARG A 122 15.83 7.73 7.76
CA ARG A 122 14.89 7.89 8.89
C ARG A 122 15.33 8.98 9.87
N ARG A 123 16.62 9.03 10.22
CA ARG A 123 17.15 10.07 11.12
C ARG A 123 17.00 11.47 10.50
N ARG A 124 17.31 11.61 9.20
CA ARG A 124 17.15 12.88 8.47
C ARG A 124 15.68 13.30 8.40
N ALA A 125 14.78 12.38 8.05
CA ALA A 125 13.34 12.66 7.99
C ALA A 125 12.78 13.06 9.37
N LYS A 126 13.19 12.37 10.44
CA LYS A 126 12.81 12.73 11.81
C LYS A 126 13.29 14.13 12.19
N ALA A 127 14.53 14.48 11.86
CA ALA A 127 15.08 15.82 12.10
C ALA A 127 14.38 16.90 11.26
N ALA A 128 14.00 16.57 10.03
CA ALA A 128 13.31 17.48 9.12
C ALA A 128 11.82 17.64 9.43
N LYS A 129 11.18 16.71 10.16
CA LYS A 129 9.72 16.73 10.40
C LYS A 129 9.21 18.09 10.86
N LYS A 130 9.86 18.71 11.84
CA LYS A 130 9.44 20.02 12.35
C LYS A 130 9.50 21.10 11.26
N ALA A 131 10.58 21.13 10.48
CA ALA A 131 10.75 22.07 9.37
C ALA A 131 9.71 21.82 8.27
N ILE A 132 9.47 20.56 7.91
CA ILE A 132 8.43 20.15 6.95
C ILE A 132 7.07 20.69 7.38
N LEU A 133 6.66 20.44 8.64
CA LEU A 133 5.36 20.87 9.14
C LEU A 133 5.21 22.40 9.18
N SER A 134 6.29 23.16 9.40
CA SER A 134 6.25 24.62 9.41
C SER A 134 6.35 25.27 8.03
N GLU A 135 7.26 24.78 7.18
CA GLU A 135 7.54 25.37 5.85
C GLU A 135 6.41 25.08 4.85
N PHE A 136 5.78 23.92 5.00
CA PHE A 136 4.70 23.48 4.10
C PHE A 136 3.32 23.62 4.74
N ALA A 137 3.17 24.43 5.79
CA ALA A 137 1.86 24.73 6.36
C ALA A 137 0.87 25.15 5.25
N TRP A 138 -0.34 24.59 5.31
CA TRP A 138 -1.35 24.80 4.28
C TRP A 138 -2.72 24.83 4.94
N ASP A 139 -3.34 26.00 4.96
CA ASP A 139 -4.65 26.18 5.57
C ASP A 139 -5.74 25.53 4.72
N THR A 140 -6.81 25.05 5.35
CA THR A 140 -7.94 24.41 4.64
C THR A 140 -8.62 25.36 3.65
N ALA A 141 -8.72 26.65 3.98
CA ALA A 141 -9.25 27.66 3.06
C ALA A 141 -8.33 27.82 1.85
N ASP A 142 -7.01 27.91 2.06
CA ASP A 142 -6.03 27.97 0.97
C ASP A 142 -6.07 26.71 0.10
N ILE A 143 -6.24 25.52 0.70
CA ILE A 143 -6.39 24.26 -0.04
C ILE A 143 -7.59 24.37 -0.98
N TRP A 144 -8.73 24.80 -0.46
CA TRP A 144 -9.96 24.92 -1.24
C TRP A 144 -9.85 25.97 -2.35
N GLU A 145 -9.31 27.15 -2.05
CA GLU A 145 -9.14 28.24 -3.02
C GLU A 145 -8.14 27.88 -4.15
N THR A 146 -7.15 27.04 -3.84
CA THR A 146 -6.13 26.60 -4.80
C THR A 146 -6.49 25.30 -5.53
N SER A 147 -7.71 24.79 -5.34
CA SER A 147 -8.24 23.64 -6.08
C SER A 147 -8.47 24.02 -7.56
N PRO A 148 -7.79 23.36 -8.52
CA PRO A 148 -8.01 23.61 -9.95
C PRO A 148 -9.46 23.37 -10.38
N THR A 149 -10.03 22.25 -9.93
CA THR A 149 -11.44 21.97 -10.13
C THR A 149 -12.27 22.66 -9.05
N ARG A 150 -13.31 23.38 -9.47
CA ARG A 150 -14.28 24.00 -8.56
C ARG A 150 -15.12 22.93 -7.86
N ILE A 151 -15.09 22.94 -6.54
CA ILE A 151 -15.84 22.01 -5.69
C ILE A 151 -17.00 22.78 -5.04
N ASP A 152 -18.22 22.56 -5.53
CA ASP A 152 -19.42 23.14 -4.93
C ASP A 152 -19.91 22.24 -3.78
N HIS A 153 -19.59 22.63 -2.55
CA HIS A 153 -20.08 21.92 -1.35
C HIS A 153 -21.61 22.03 -1.21
N GLY A 154 -22.22 20.99 -0.64
CA GLY A 154 -23.62 21.01 -0.21
C GLY A 154 -24.64 20.48 -1.22
N VAL A 155 -24.21 20.04 -2.41
CA VAL A 155 -25.06 19.23 -3.29
C VAL A 155 -24.79 17.75 -3.01
N GLU A 156 -25.76 17.10 -2.35
CA GLU A 156 -25.67 15.68 -1.98
C GLU A 156 -25.35 14.81 -3.21
N GLY A 157 -24.40 13.89 -3.06
CA GLY A 157 -23.99 12.97 -4.12
C GLY A 157 -23.05 13.55 -5.19
N ARG A 158 -22.89 14.88 -5.32
CA ARG A 158 -22.08 15.46 -6.40
C ARG A 158 -20.58 15.26 -6.21
N GLU A 159 -20.08 15.39 -4.97
CA GLU A 159 -18.66 15.26 -4.65
C GLU A 159 -18.06 13.88 -5.00
N PRO A 160 -18.67 12.73 -4.63
CA PRO A 160 -18.10 11.43 -4.99
C PRO A 160 -18.15 11.18 -6.50
N HIS A 161 -19.19 11.63 -7.21
CA HIS A 161 -19.27 11.51 -8.66
C HIS A 161 -18.17 12.33 -9.35
N LEU A 162 -17.96 13.58 -8.90
CA LEU A 162 -16.89 14.44 -9.38
C LEU A 162 -15.50 13.82 -9.14
N PHE A 163 -15.27 13.29 -7.94
CA PHE A 163 -14.05 12.57 -7.60
C PHE A 163 -13.80 11.38 -8.54
N LEU A 164 -14.81 10.52 -8.72
CA LEU A 164 -14.71 9.31 -9.56
C LEU A 164 -14.44 9.66 -11.02
N ALA A 165 -15.20 10.62 -11.58
CA ALA A 165 -15.07 11.04 -12.97
C ALA A 165 -13.71 11.70 -13.27
N THR A 166 -13.07 12.28 -12.27
CA THR A 166 -11.79 12.99 -12.45
C THR A 166 -10.59 12.05 -12.33
N LEU A 167 -10.67 11.06 -11.43
CA LEU A 167 -9.52 10.19 -11.13
C LEU A 167 -9.49 8.91 -11.98
N PHE A 168 -10.61 8.44 -12.52
CA PHE A 168 -10.68 7.13 -13.16
C PHE A 168 -11.35 7.21 -14.52
N ASP A 169 -10.95 6.34 -15.44
CA ASP A 169 -11.55 6.26 -16.77
C ASP A 169 -12.95 5.66 -16.68
N ARG A 170 -13.83 6.00 -17.64
CA ARG A 170 -15.23 5.52 -17.63
C ARG A 170 -15.36 4.00 -17.56
N CYS A 171 -14.41 3.27 -18.14
CA CYS A 171 -14.39 1.81 -18.17
C CYS A 171 -13.63 1.17 -16.98
N ASP A 172 -12.99 1.96 -16.12
CA ASP A 172 -12.26 1.43 -14.97
C ASP A 172 -13.22 0.81 -13.97
N VAL A 173 -12.92 -0.42 -13.54
CA VAL A 173 -13.69 -1.09 -12.49
C VAL A 173 -13.11 -0.69 -11.14
N VAL A 174 -13.89 0.03 -10.34
CA VAL A 174 -13.51 0.43 -8.99
C VAL A 174 -14.43 -0.21 -7.96
N TRP A 175 -13.86 -0.43 -6.77
CA TRP A 175 -14.62 -0.91 -5.63
C TRP A 175 -15.20 0.26 -4.83
N ILE A 176 -16.49 0.21 -4.50
CA ILE A 176 -17.15 1.15 -3.57
C ILE A 176 -18.02 0.38 -2.59
N GLY A 177 -17.75 0.51 -1.28
CA GLY A 177 -18.46 -0.24 -0.24
C GLY A 177 -18.03 0.11 1.17
N ASP A 178 -18.45 -0.71 2.14
CA ASP A 178 -17.96 -0.71 3.51
C ASP A 178 -16.78 -1.69 3.70
N VAL A 179 -16.04 -1.56 4.80
CA VAL A 179 -14.88 -2.40 5.14
C VAL A 179 -15.22 -3.90 5.08
N HIS A 180 -16.46 -4.26 5.42
CA HIS A 180 -16.93 -5.63 5.55
C HIS A 180 -17.59 -6.22 4.30
N ASP A 181 -17.76 -5.45 3.23
CA ASP A 181 -18.53 -5.89 2.05
C ASP A 181 -17.74 -6.76 1.07
N SER A 182 -16.43 -6.86 1.27
CA SER A 182 -15.58 -7.74 0.46
C SER A 182 -15.80 -9.21 0.82
N SER A 183 -15.81 -10.10 -0.19
CA SER A 183 -15.87 -11.56 -0.05
C SER A 183 -17.19 -12.10 0.53
N ARG A 184 -18.26 -11.31 0.50
CA ARG A 184 -19.62 -11.72 0.91
C ARG A 184 -20.50 -12.09 -0.29
N PRO A 185 -21.62 -12.82 -0.12
CA PRO A 185 -22.64 -12.92 -1.15
C PRO A 185 -23.10 -11.52 -1.58
N GLY A 186 -23.15 -11.24 -2.88
CA GLY A 186 -23.45 -9.90 -3.40
C GLY A 186 -22.25 -8.95 -3.53
N ALA A 187 -21.04 -9.38 -3.13
CA ALA A 187 -19.84 -8.54 -3.16
C ALA A 187 -19.50 -8.02 -4.57
N GLU A 188 -19.85 -8.76 -5.62
CA GLU A 188 -19.73 -8.35 -7.02
C GLU A 188 -20.41 -7.00 -7.31
N SER A 189 -21.51 -6.68 -6.62
CA SER A 189 -22.24 -5.43 -6.81
C SER A 189 -21.47 -4.18 -6.36
N HIS A 190 -20.37 -4.36 -5.61
CA HIS A 190 -19.46 -3.29 -5.19
C HIS A 190 -18.33 -3.05 -6.19
N PHE A 191 -18.17 -3.88 -7.22
CA PHE A 191 -17.17 -3.72 -8.27
C PHE A 191 -17.89 -3.34 -9.56
N ARG A 192 -17.89 -2.05 -9.89
CA ARG A 192 -18.54 -1.53 -11.09
C ARG A 192 -17.61 -0.61 -11.83
N THR A 193 -17.88 -0.44 -13.11
CA THR A 193 -17.24 0.59 -13.92
C THR A 193 -17.58 1.98 -13.38
N ILE A 194 -16.72 2.96 -13.65
CA ILE A 194 -17.01 4.36 -13.34
C ILE A 194 -18.30 4.81 -14.03
N GLU A 195 -18.54 4.42 -15.29
CA GLU A 195 -19.78 4.74 -15.99
C GLU A 195 -21.02 4.24 -15.24
N GLU A 196 -21.00 3.01 -14.73
CA GLU A 196 -22.09 2.46 -13.92
C GLU A 196 -22.26 3.18 -12.58
N TRP A 197 -21.16 3.56 -11.92
CA TRP A 197 -21.23 4.32 -10.67
C TRP A 197 -21.78 5.73 -10.87
N LEU A 198 -21.45 6.37 -12.00
CA LEU A 198 -21.87 7.74 -12.28
C LEU A 198 -23.38 7.90 -12.56
N VAL A 199 -24.05 6.80 -12.92
CA VAL A 199 -25.50 6.77 -13.18
C VAL A 199 -26.28 6.04 -12.08
N ALA A 200 -25.60 5.55 -11.04
CA ALA A 200 -26.25 4.82 -9.96
C ALA A 200 -26.98 5.77 -9.01
N ASP A 201 -28.24 5.45 -8.69
CA ASP A 201 -29.04 6.22 -7.72
C ASP A 201 -28.36 6.33 -6.33
N ARG A 202 -27.56 5.31 -5.98
CA ARG A 202 -26.79 5.25 -4.74
C ARG A 202 -25.46 4.58 -4.98
N LEU A 203 -24.42 5.14 -4.36
CA LEU A 203 -23.11 4.54 -4.29
C LEU A 203 -23.08 3.42 -3.24
N GLY A 204 -22.24 2.41 -3.46
CA GLY A 204 -22.21 1.17 -2.68
C GLY A 204 -21.76 1.31 -1.22
N GLY A 205 -21.23 2.46 -0.80
CA GLY A 205 -20.77 2.71 0.56
C GLY A 205 -19.77 3.86 0.67
N PRO A 206 -19.27 4.16 1.89
CA PRO A 206 -18.50 5.36 2.18
C PRO A 206 -16.99 5.24 1.87
N ARG A 207 -16.56 4.15 1.22
CA ARG A 207 -15.14 3.88 0.97
C ARG A 207 -14.92 3.38 -0.44
N THR A 208 -13.73 3.66 -0.95
CA THR A 208 -13.21 3.14 -2.21
C THR A 208 -11.77 2.64 -2.05
N CYS A 209 -11.11 2.23 -3.12
CA CYS A 209 -9.69 1.85 -3.12
C CYS A 209 -8.91 2.69 -4.14
N PRO A 210 -7.64 2.99 -3.89
CA PRO A 210 -6.74 3.62 -4.87
C PRO A 210 -6.25 2.63 -5.95
N ALA A 211 -7.13 1.75 -6.41
CA ALA A 211 -6.83 0.66 -7.32
C ALA A 211 -7.97 0.40 -8.29
N ILE A 212 -7.60 -0.04 -9.49
CA ILE A 212 -8.52 -0.53 -10.51
C ILE A 212 -8.51 -2.05 -10.44
N PHE A 213 -9.68 -2.68 -10.51
CA PHE A 213 -9.87 -4.11 -10.39
C PHE A 213 -10.14 -4.73 -11.76
N ARG A 214 -10.05 -6.06 -11.83
CA ARG A 214 -10.54 -6.79 -12.98
C ARG A 214 -12.08 -6.80 -12.96
N PRO A 215 -12.75 -6.92 -14.11
CA PRO A 215 -14.19 -7.15 -14.15
C PRO A 215 -14.58 -8.44 -13.39
N ASN A 216 -15.78 -8.46 -12.80
CA ASN A 216 -16.34 -9.58 -12.04
C ASN A 216 -15.56 -10.00 -10.78
N GLU A 217 -14.73 -9.12 -10.22
CA GLU A 217 -14.08 -9.36 -8.94
C GLU A 217 -15.10 -9.40 -7.79
N ARG A 218 -14.76 -10.17 -6.75
CA ARG A 218 -15.60 -10.31 -5.54
C ARG A 218 -14.85 -9.99 -4.26
N CYS A 219 -13.56 -9.65 -4.38
CA CYS A 219 -12.67 -9.51 -3.25
C CYS A 219 -11.64 -8.39 -3.47
N ARG A 220 -11.50 -7.53 -2.48
CA ARG A 220 -10.42 -6.53 -2.44
C ARG A 220 -9.12 -7.18 -1.99
N ARG A 221 -8.32 -7.64 -2.94
CA ARG A 221 -6.94 -8.10 -2.66
C ARG A 221 -5.96 -7.46 -3.64
N ASN A 222 -4.72 -7.25 -3.17
CA ASN A 222 -3.68 -6.62 -3.97
C ASN A 222 -3.34 -7.45 -5.22
N ASP A 223 -3.33 -8.79 -5.14
CA ASP A 223 -3.11 -9.69 -6.29
C ASP A 223 -4.24 -9.63 -7.34
N ARG A 224 -5.41 -9.12 -6.95
CA ARG A 224 -6.60 -8.97 -7.81
C ARG A 224 -6.73 -7.60 -8.44
N THR A 225 -5.93 -6.63 -8.02
CA THR A 225 -5.84 -5.33 -8.70
C THR A 225 -5.29 -5.51 -10.12
N LEU A 226 -5.87 -4.80 -11.08
CA LEU A 226 -5.42 -4.69 -12.46
C LEU A 226 -4.29 -3.67 -12.55
N THR A 227 -4.55 -2.46 -12.06
CA THR A 227 -3.56 -1.39 -11.93
C THR A 227 -3.77 -0.66 -10.61
N THR A 228 -2.74 0.07 -10.21
CA THR A 228 -2.76 0.84 -8.98
C THR A 228 -2.35 2.26 -9.34
N PRO A 229 -3.27 3.09 -9.86
CA PRO A 229 -2.93 4.40 -10.38
C PRO A 229 -2.61 5.41 -9.28
N TYR A 230 -3.03 5.16 -8.03
CA TYR A 230 -2.90 6.11 -6.93
C TYR A 230 -2.27 5.51 -5.67
N ILE A 231 -1.60 6.36 -4.89
CA ILE A 231 -1.30 6.10 -3.48
C ILE A 231 -2.03 7.13 -2.63
N VAL A 232 -2.38 6.75 -1.41
CA VAL A 232 -3.03 7.65 -0.44
C VAL A 232 -2.07 7.87 0.71
N ILE A 233 -1.79 9.14 0.97
CA ILE A 233 -1.02 9.60 2.12
C ILE A 233 -2.04 10.06 3.16
N GLU A 234 -2.09 9.36 4.29
CA GLU A 234 -2.88 9.70 5.47
C GLU A 234 -2.01 9.56 6.71
N ALA A 235 -2.29 10.37 7.72
CA ALA A 235 -1.53 10.42 8.97
C ALA A 235 -2.49 10.56 10.16
N ASP A 236 -2.84 9.43 10.75
CA ASP A 236 -3.78 9.36 11.87
C ASP A 236 -3.23 9.89 13.20
N ASP A 237 -1.89 10.01 13.30
CA ASP A 237 -1.14 10.44 14.49
C ASP A 237 0.03 11.39 14.12
N ALA A 238 -0.16 12.24 13.11
CA ALA A 238 0.84 13.19 12.61
C ALA A 238 1.47 14.06 13.71
N ILE A 239 0.71 14.39 14.76
CA ILE A 239 1.17 15.14 15.95
C ILE A 239 2.00 14.30 16.94
N GLY A 240 2.27 13.03 16.64
CA GLY A 240 3.03 12.08 17.46
C GLY A 240 2.19 11.29 18.47
N ARG A 241 0.87 11.50 18.48
CA ARG A 241 -0.11 10.75 19.27
C ARG A 241 -1.47 10.76 18.56
N THR A 242 -2.34 9.83 18.94
CA THR A 242 -3.74 9.83 18.48
C THR A 242 -4.46 11.07 19.03
N PRO A 243 -5.08 11.90 18.18
CA PRO A 243 -5.88 13.04 18.62
C PRO A 243 -7.15 12.61 19.38
N GLU A 244 -7.39 13.21 20.54
CA GLU A 244 -8.57 12.95 21.38
C GLU A 244 -9.52 14.16 21.44
N THR A 245 -8.98 15.39 21.50
CA THR A 245 -9.79 16.63 21.51
C THR A 245 -10.03 17.19 20.10
N GLU A 246 -10.98 18.11 19.95
CA GLU A 246 -11.20 18.76 18.65
C GLU A 246 -10.01 19.61 18.23
N GLU A 247 -9.36 20.32 19.16
CA GLU A 247 -8.16 21.11 18.89
C GLU A 247 -7.00 20.22 18.44
N GLU A 248 -6.83 19.04 19.03
CA GLU A 248 -5.83 18.07 18.57
C GLU A 248 -6.14 17.53 17.18
N LYS A 249 -7.42 17.32 16.86
CA LYS A 249 -7.83 16.88 15.52
C LYS A 249 -7.59 17.98 14.49
N ASP A 250 -7.83 19.24 14.83
CA ASP A 250 -7.48 20.40 13.99
C ASP A 250 -5.98 20.46 13.74
N LEU A 251 -5.17 20.35 14.79
CA LEU A 251 -3.71 20.30 14.67
C LEU A 251 -3.24 19.11 13.83
N ASN A 252 -3.88 17.96 13.97
CA ASN A 252 -3.55 16.78 13.17
C ASN A 252 -3.92 16.98 11.70
N ARG A 253 -5.10 17.53 11.38
CA ARG A 253 -5.47 17.90 10.01
C ARG A 253 -4.49 18.91 9.40
N ALA A 254 -4.08 19.93 10.15
CA ALA A 254 -3.07 20.89 9.71
C ALA A 254 -1.72 20.22 9.42
N ALA A 255 -1.30 19.27 10.27
CA ALA A 255 -0.09 18.49 10.02
C ALA A 255 -0.24 17.57 8.79
N ASN A 256 -1.41 16.97 8.55
CA ASN A 256 -1.70 16.20 7.34
C ASN A 256 -1.58 17.10 6.10
N ALA A 257 -2.21 18.27 6.11
CA ALA A 257 -2.15 19.26 5.03
C ALA A 257 -0.69 19.61 4.68
N ALA A 258 0.15 19.84 5.70
CA ALA A 258 1.56 20.14 5.50
C ALA A 258 2.35 18.96 4.89
N LEU A 259 2.09 17.73 5.34
CA LEU A 259 2.71 16.53 4.75
C LEU A 259 2.28 16.33 3.29
N ILE A 260 1.00 16.56 2.97
CA ILE A 260 0.48 16.47 1.60
C ILE A 260 1.15 17.54 0.73
N ARG A 261 1.22 18.79 1.18
CA ARG A 261 1.90 19.87 0.45
C ARG A 261 3.38 19.57 0.24
N TRP A 262 4.06 19.05 1.26
CA TRP A 262 5.45 18.63 1.13
C TRP A 262 5.65 17.48 0.13
N CYS A 263 4.76 16.49 0.10
CA CYS A 263 4.81 15.45 -0.92
C CYS A 263 4.64 16.05 -2.33
N ARG A 264 3.73 17.01 -2.50
CA ARG A 264 3.50 17.70 -3.79
C ARG A 264 4.70 18.56 -4.21
N GLU A 265 5.10 19.50 -3.39
CA GLU A 265 6.07 20.55 -3.74
C GLU A 265 7.51 20.13 -3.44
N GLY A 266 7.74 19.47 -2.30
CA GLY A 266 9.08 19.06 -1.86
C GLY A 266 9.56 17.77 -2.52
N LEU A 267 8.68 16.80 -2.74
CA LEU A 267 9.02 15.53 -3.43
C LEU A 267 8.62 15.51 -4.91
N GLY A 268 7.90 16.53 -5.39
CA GLY A 268 7.43 16.60 -6.77
C GLY A 268 6.36 15.55 -7.12
N MET A 269 5.64 15.02 -6.13
CA MET A 269 4.58 14.04 -6.36
C MET A 269 3.36 14.73 -6.97
N GLN A 270 2.68 14.04 -7.89
CA GLN A 270 1.51 14.57 -8.57
C GLN A 270 0.26 14.37 -7.71
N LEU A 271 -0.17 15.43 -7.02
CA LEU A 271 -1.40 15.44 -6.24
C LEU A 271 -2.62 15.32 -7.17
N ALA A 272 -3.55 14.43 -6.84
CA ALA A 272 -4.79 14.17 -7.58
C ALA A 272 -6.03 14.65 -6.82
N ALA A 273 -6.09 14.44 -5.51
CA ALA A 273 -7.19 14.90 -4.67
C ALA A 273 -6.77 15.06 -3.20
N ILE A 274 -7.50 15.87 -2.44
CA ILE A 274 -7.47 15.92 -0.98
C ILE A 274 -8.89 15.72 -0.46
N ILE A 275 -9.07 14.75 0.43
CA ILE A 275 -10.36 14.48 1.09
C ILE A 275 -10.21 14.78 2.58
N ASP A 276 -11.07 15.65 3.11
CA ASP A 276 -11.36 15.68 4.54
C ASP A 276 -12.21 14.46 4.90
N THR A 277 -11.70 13.63 5.79
CA THR A 277 -12.39 12.41 6.22
C THR A 277 -13.62 12.69 7.08
N GLY A 278 -13.81 13.93 7.52
CA GLY A 278 -14.84 14.32 8.48
C GLY A 278 -14.48 13.96 9.93
N HIS A 279 -13.24 13.53 10.21
CA HIS A 279 -12.83 13.15 11.56
C HIS A 279 -11.50 13.75 12.03
N LYS A 280 -10.36 13.07 11.83
CA LYS A 280 -9.06 13.48 12.41
C LYS A 280 -7.93 13.62 11.38
N SER A 281 -8.15 13.19 10.15
CA SER A 281 -7.13 13.11 9.10
C SER A 281 -7.64 13.68 7.79
N LEU A 282 -6.69 14.11 6.96
CA LEU A 282 -6.91 14.41 5.56
C LEU A 282 -6.25 13.30 4.73
N HIS A 283 -6.89 12.90 3.65
CA HIS A 283 -6.34 11.89 2.74
C HIS A 283 -5.84 12.59 1.48
N GLY A 284 -4.52 12.62 1.28
CA GLY A 284 -3.89 13.11 0.05
C GLY A 284 -3.74 11.98 -0.96
N TRP A 285 -4.46 12.06 -2.07
CA TRP A 285 -4.35 11.13 -3.19
C TRP A 285 -3.30 11.63 -4.17
N PHE A 286 -2.32 10.79 -4.50
CA PHE A 286 -1.28 11.11 -5.46
C PHE A 286 -1.26 10.07 -6.58
N LYS A 287 -1.03 10.50 -7.83
CA LYS A 287 -0.67 9.56 -8.90
C LYS A 287 0.52 8.73 -8.44
N ARG A 288 0.47 7.42 -8.67
CA ARG A 288 1.44 6.47 -8.14
C ARG A 288 2.85 6.88 -8.62
N PRO A 289 3.77 7.24 -7.71
CA PRO A 289 5.12 7.64 -8.10
C PRO A 289 5.95 6.40 -8.44
N SER A 290 7.21 6.62 -8.85
CA SER A 290 8.13 5.53 -9.13
C SER A 290 8.30 4.59 -7.91
N LYS A 291 8.59 3.31 -8.16
CA LYS A 291 8.83 2.33 -7.10
C LYS A 291 9.88 2.79 -6.08
N LYS A 292 10.97 3.40 -6.56
CA LYS A 292 12.02 3.96 -5.70
C LYS A 292 11.47 5.02 -4.72
N CYS A 293 10.62 5.93 -5.21
CA CYS A 293 9.99 6.94 -4.38
C CYS A 293 9.05 6.31 -3.34
N ILE A 294 8.27 5.29 -3.73
CA ILE A 294 7.40 4.54 -2.80
C ILE A 294 8.24 3.86 -1.71
N ASP A 295 9.33 3.20 -2.09
CA ASP A 295 10.21 2.49 -1.16
C ASP A 295 10.84 3.49 -0.16
N GLU A 296 11.40 4.61 -0.65
CA GLU A 296 11.96 5.67 0.20
C GLU A 296 10.92 6.32 1.12
N LEU A 297 9.72 6.61 0.61
CA LEU A 297 8.63 7.19 1.39
C LEU A 297 8.14 6.21 2.47
N THR A 298 8.06 4.92 2.14
CA THR A 298 7.69 3.87 3.08
C THR A 298 8.70 3.77 4.23
N GLU A 299 9.99 3.96 3.96
CA GLU A 299 11.03 3.93 4.98
C GLU A 299 10.94 5.09 5.98
N ILE A 300 10.52 6.28 5.52
CA ILE A 300 10.42 7.48 6.36
C ILE A 300 9.02 7.74 6.91
N ALA A 301 7.98 7.13 6.35
CA ALA A 301 6.59 7.32 6.77
C ALA A 301 6.39 7.20 8.29
N PRO A 302 6.93 6.16 8.99
CA PRO A 302 6.75 6.02 10.44
C PRO A 302 7.30 7.19 11.25
N VAL A 303 8.44 7.78 10.84
CA VAL A 303 9.02 8.91 11.59
C VAL A 303 8.33 10.23 11.30
N LEU A 304 7.62 10.33 10.17
CA LEU A 304 6.78 11.46 9.82
C LEU A 304 5.37 11.35 10.42
N GLY A 305 4.96 10.17 10.89
CA GLY A 305 3.59 9.89 11.35
C GLY A 305 2.62 9.62 10.19
N ILE A 306 3.15 9.25 9.02
CA ILE A 306 2.35 8.81 7.88
C ILE A 306 2.06 7.32 8.06
N ASP A 307 0.80 6.93 7.87
CA ASP A 307 0.38 5.56 8.01
C ASP A 307 1.01 4.65 6.94
N ARG A 308 1.14 3.36 7.26
CA ARG A 308 1.74 2.33 6.38
C ARG A 308 0.96 2.13 5.05
N LEU A 309 -0.12 2.87 4.83
CA LEU A 309 -1.06 2.77 3.71
C LEU A 309 -0.49 3.11 2.34
N VAL A 310 0.70 3.72 2.27
CA VAL A 310 1.41 3.98 1.00
C VAL A 310 1.56 2.72 0.13
N SER A 311 1.53 1.53 0.74
CA SER A 311 1.87 0.25 0.10
C SER A 311 0.70 -0.71 -0.16
N LYS A 312 -0.53 -0.44 0.31
CA LYS A 312 -1.67 -1.38 0.25
C LYS A 312 -2.81 -0.88 -0.64
N PRO A 313 -2.71 -1.04 -1.98
CA PRO A 313 -3.64 -0.44 -2.92
C PRO A 313 -5.09 -0.96 -2.82
N ALA A 314 -5.32 -2.18 -2.31
CA ALA A 314 -6.68 -2.70 -2.08
C ALA A 314 -7.25 -2.34 -0.70
N GLN A 315 -6.54 -1.55 0.12
CA GLN A 315 -7.04 -1.09 1.41
C GLN A 315 -8.13 -0.03 1.18
N PRO A 316 -9.27 -0.13 1.87
CA PRO A 316 -10.38 0.77 1.62
C PRO A 316 -10.12 2.09 2.35
N VAL A 317 -10.24 3.19 1.62
CA VAL A 317 -10.04 4.56 2.07
C VAL A 317 -11.35 5.35 1.91
N ARG A 318 -11.49 6.45 2.65
CA ARG A 318 -12.73 7.24 2.66
C ARG A 318 -13.02 7.85 1.29
N LEU A 319 -14.29 7.78 0.87
CA LEU A 319 -14.85 8.48 -0.30
C LEU A 319 -15.51 9.79 0.19
N PRO A 320 -15.47 10.92 -0.56
CA PRO A 320 -16.12 12.15 -0.14
C PRO A 320 -17.65 12.04 -0.26
N GLY A 321 -18.39 12.88 0.46
CA GLY A 321 -19.85 12.95 0.44
C GLY A 321 -20.57 11.97 1.37
N PHE A 322 -19.88 11.36 2.33
CA PHE A 322 -20.49 10.40 3.26
C PHE A 322 -20.30 10.81 4.72
N LEU A 323 -21.28 10.51 5.57
CA LEU A 323 -21.16 10.71 7.01
C LEU A 323 -20.08 9.79 7.60
N HIS A 324 -19.19 10.38 8.38
CA HIS A 324 -18.21 9.64 9.16
C HIS A 324 -18.86 9.02 10.40
N GLU A 325 -18.63 7.72 10.63
CA GLU A 325 -19.39 6.95 11.62
C GLU A 325 -19.22 7.48 13.05
N LYS A 326 -18.03 8.00 13.38
CA LYS A 326 -17.70 8.45 14.75
C LYS A 326 -18.06 9.91 15.03
N SER A 327 -17.91 10.80 14.06
CA SER A 327 -18.07 12.25 14.23
C SER A 327 -19.41 12.76 13.73
N GLN A 328 -20.12 11.97 12.91
CA GLN A 328 -21.35 12.40 12.24
C GLN A 328 -21.16 13.66 11.38
N ARG A 329 -19.91 13.94 10.98
CA ARG A 329 -19.58 14.98 9.99
C ARG A 329 -19.41 14.32 8.64
N THR A 330 -19.83 15.01 7.59
CA THR A 330 -19.68 14.56 6.22
C THR A 330 -18.21 14.68 5.79
N SER A 331 -17.70 13.65 5.10
CA SER A 331 -16.41 13.74 4.40
C SER A 331 -16.55 14.66 3.20
N HIS A 332 -15.57 15.52 2.96
CA HIS A 332 -15.61 16.50 1.89
C HIS A 332 -14.35 16.46 1.03
N LEU A 333 -14.52 16.66 -0.27
CA LEU A 333 -13.42 16.89 -1.20
C LEU A 333 -12.92 18.33 -1.00
N LEU A 334 -11.66 18.52 -0.60
CA LEU A 334 -11.08 19.84 -0.37
C LEU A 334 -10.30 20.37 -1.58
N TRP A 335 -9.67 19.46 -2.33
CA TRP A 335 -8.86 19.80 -3.50
C TRP A 335 -8.99 18.72 -4.55
N LEU A 336 -9.05 19.10 -5.82
CA LEU A 336 -9.14 18.16 -6.93
C LEU A 336 -8.41 18.72 -8.15
N ALA A 337 -7.49 17.92 -8.70
CA ALA A 337 -6.78 18.26 -9.92
C ALA A 337 -7.75 18.46 -11.10
N ASP A 338 -7.32 19.16 -12.14
CA ASP A 338 -8.04 19.13 -13.42
C ASP A 338 -8.02 17.71 -13.99
N SER A 339 -8.94 17.41 -14.93
CA SER A 339 -9.09 16.10 -15.58
C SER A 339 -7.73 15.46 -15.82
N LEU A 340 -7.49 14.31 -15.20
CA LEU A 340 -6.22 13.59 -15.28
C LEU A 340 -6.11 12.72 -16.54
N HIS A 341 -7.17 12.71 -17.34
CA HIS A 341 -7.34 12.05 -18.62
C HIS A 341 -7.25 13.10 -19.73
N ASP A 342 -6.15 13.06 -20.48
CA ASP A 342 -5.97 13.77 -21.75
C ASP A 342 -6.35 12.86 -22.93
#